data_AF-A0A444JB52-F1
#
_entry.id   AF-A0A444JB52-F1
#
_cell.length_a   1.000
_cell.length_b   1.000
_cell.length_c   1.000
_cell.angle_alpha   90.00
_cell.angle_beta   90.00
_cell.angle_gamma   90.00
#
_symmetry.space_group_name_H-M   'P 1'
#
loop_
_entity.id
_entity.type
_entity.pdbx_description
1 polymer ?
#
loop_
_entity_poly.entity_id
_entity_poly.type
_entity_poly.pdbx_seq_one_letter_code
_entity_poly.pdbx_strand_id
1 'polypeptide(L)' 'ALAEAKKIGLTTVALTGGTITPKDGVHPHCDMVLNVPSNYTPRIQEAHLWIEHLVCEIVEKMMFGRWGDE' A
#
# COMPACT_ATOMS: atom_id res chain seq x y z
N ALA A 1 8.64 8.16 9.97
CA ALA A 1 8.05 8.45 8.64
C ALA A 1 6.56 8.74 8.74
N LEU A 2 5.70 7.74 9.03
CA LEU A 2 4.24 7.92 9.08
C LEU A 2 3.77 9.03 10.02
N ALA A 3 4.30 9.08 11.24
CA ALA A 3 3.96 10.15 12.19
C ALA A 3 4.32 11.56 11.68
N GLU A 4 5.42 11.70 10.94
CA GLU A 4 5.82 12.99 10.35
C GLU A 4 4.98 13.33 9.12
N ALA A 5 4.72 12.36 8.23
CA ALA A 5 3.84 12.54 7.08
C ALA A 5 2.45 13.04 7.50
N LYS A 6 1.89 12.47 8.58
CA LYS A 6 0.62 12.91 9.16
C LYS A 6 0.68 14.35 9.70
N LYS A 7 1.78 14.75 10.36
CA LYS A 7 1.96 16.12 10.87
C LYS A 7 1.96 17.17 9.76
N ILE A 8 2.48 16.83 8.57
CA ILE A 8 2.51 17.73 7.42
C ILE A 8 1.29 17.58 6.49
N GLY A 9 0.28 16.81 6.89
CA GLY A 9 -0.98 16.69 6.15
C GLY A 9 -0.94 15.81 4.90
N LEU A 10 0.03 14.89 4.78
CA LEU A 10 0.04 13.91 3.70
C LEU A 10 -0.91 12.75 4.00
N THR A 11 -1.59 12.26 2.96
CA THR A 11 -2.27 10.96 3.00
C THR A 11 -1.23 9.84 3.08
N THR A 12 -1.48 8.87 3.95
CA THR A 12 -0.54 7.81 4.31
C THR A 12 -1.15 6.43 4.12
N VAL A 13 -0.45 5.57 3.38
CA VAL A 13 -0.84 4.18 3.14
C VAL A 13 0.32 3.27 3.54
N ALA A 14 0.03 2.20 4.29
CA ALA A 14 1.03 1.18 4.62
C ALA A 14 0.72 -0.15 3.94
N LEU A 15 1.75 -0.74 3.32
CA LEU A 15 1.77 -2.12 2.87
C LEU A 15 2.39 -2.98 3.98
N THR A 16 1.61 -3.90 4.55
CA THR A 16 2.06 -4.76 5.65
C THR A 16 1.82 -6.23 5.34
N GLY A 17 2.27 -7.10 6.23
CA GLY A 17 1.95 -8.51 6.18
C GLY A 17 1.69 -9.05 7.57
N GLY A 18 0.94 -10.14 7.63
CA GLY A 18 0.66 -10.89 8.84
C GLY A 18 -0.76 -11.42 8.83
N THR A 19 -0.99 -12.46 9.64
CA THR A 19 -2.35 -12.99 9.90
C THR A 19 -3.22 -12.04 10.72
N ILE A 20 -2.63 -10.99 11.32
CA ILE A 20 -3.33 -9.94 12.05
C ILE A 20 -2.81 -8.60 11.54
N THR A 21 -3.72 -7.69 11.20
CA THR A 21 -3.35 -6.32 10.80
C THR A 21 -2.63 -5.61 11.96
N PRO A 22 -1.44 -5.04 11.75
CA PRO A 22 -0.73 -4.30 12.79
C PRO A 22 -1.57 -3.14 13.34
N LYS A 23 -1.81 -3.14 14.65
CA LYS A 23 -2.56 -2.09 15.35
C LYS A 23 -1.65 -0.99 15.88
N ASP A 24 -0.45 -1.34 16.31
CA ASP A 24 0.48 -0.40 16.93
C ASP A 24 1.53 0.10 15.93
N GLY A 25 1.95 1.36 16.06
CA GLY A 25 3.00 1.99 15.25
C GLY A 25 2.62 2.33 13.80
N VAL A 26 1.71 1.57 13.16
CA VAL A 26 1.26 1.79 11.78
C VAL A 26 -0.14 2.42 11.76
N HIS A 27 -1.15 1.68 12.25
CA HIS A 27 -2.55 2.08 12.17
C HIS A 27 -2.88 3.48 12.76
N PRO A 28 -2.24 3.98 13.84
CA PRO A 28 -2.55 5.32 14.37
C PRO A 28 -2.05 6.46 13.47
N HIS A 29 -1.07 6.16 12.61
CA HIS A 29 -0.37 7.12 11.77
C HIS A 29 -0.59 6.88 10.27
N CYS A 30 -1.48 5.93 9.92
CA CYS A 30 -1.85 5.61 8.55
C CYS A 30 -3.35 5.84 8.32
N ASP A 31 -3.70 6.36 7.16
CA ASP A 31 -5.10 6.51 6.72
C ASP A 31 -5.64 5.19 6.16
N MET A 32 -4.76 4.37 5.56
CA MET A 32 -5.10 3.04 5.04
C MET A 32 -3.97 2.03 5.29
N VAL A 33 -4.35 0.79 5.57
CA VAL A 33 -3.42 -0.34 5.72
C VAL A 33 -3.85 -1.47 4.79
N LEU A 34 -2.96 -1.84 3.87
CA LEU A 34 -3.10 -2.97 2.97
C LEU A 34 -2.27 -4.13 3.51
N ASN A 35 -2.91 -5.01 4.27
CA ASN A 35 -2.24 -6.11 4.97
C ASN A 35 -2.36 -7.43 4.19
N VAL A 36 -1.23 -7.96 3.74
CA VAL A 36 -1.16 -9.28 3.10
C VAL A 36 -1.34 -10.37 4.17
N PRO A 37 -2.30 -11.30 4.03
CA PRO A 37 -2.61 -12.31 5.05
C PRO A 37 -1.62 -13.48 5.05
N SER A 38 -0.33 -13.19 5.20
CA SER A 38 0.77 -14.15 5.24
C SER A 38 1.75 -13.74 6.32
N ASN A 39 2.30 -14.70 7.06
CA ASN A 39 3.43 -14.46 7.98
C ASN A 39 4.79 -14.73 7.31
N TYR A 40 4.81 -15.09 6.02
CA TYR A 40 6.03 -15.42 5.30
C TYR A 40 6.47 -14.25 4.41
N THR A 41 7.55 -13.58 4.82
CA THR A 41 8.05 -12.33 4.22
C THR A 41 8.19 -12.38 2.69
N PRO A 42 8.73 -13.45 2.06
CA PRO A 42 8.82 -13.51 0.60
C PRO A 42 7.47 -13.43 -0.09
N ARG A 43 6.43 -14.10 0.44
CA ARG A 43 5.06 -14.01 -0.12
C ARG A 43 4.42 -12.65 0.11
N ILE A 44 4.73 -12.02 1.24
CA ILE A 44 4.30 -10.64 1.50
C ILE A 44 4.91 -9.70 0.45
N GLN A 45 6.21 -9.82 0.17
CA GLN A 45 6.91 -8.98 -0.80
C GLN A 45 6.44 -9.22 -2.24
N GLU A 46 6.23 -10.48 -2.65
CA GLU A 46 5.63 -10.82 -3.95
C GLU A 46 4.26 -10.16 -4.13
N ALA A 47 3.41 -10.20 -3.10
CA ALA A 47 2.09 -9.56 -3.13
C ALA A 47 2.20 -8.02 -3.11
N HIS A 48 3.13 -7.44 -2.35
CA HIS A 48 3.39 -6.00 -2.37
C HIS A 48 3.79 -5.53 -3.76
N LEU A 49 4.69 -6.25 -4.45
CA LEU A 49 5.10 -5.92 -5.81
C LEU A 49 3.91 -5.90 -6.77
N TRP A 50 3.01 -6.88 -6.67
CA TRP A 50 1.78 -6.89 -7.47
C TRP A 50 0.85 -5.72 -7.13
N ILE A 51 0.64 -5.41 -5.84
CA ILE A 51 -0.18 -4.28 -5.39
C ILE A 51 0.39 -2.95 -5.91
N GLU A 52 1.70 -2.76 -5.81
CA GLU A 52 2.39 -1.56 -6.31
C GLU A 52 2.17 -1.38 -7.81
N HIS A 53 2.32 -2.45 -8.61
CA HIS A 53 2.05 -2.40 -10.04
C HIS A 53 0.58 -2.13 -10.37
N LEU A 54 -0.36 -2.72 -9.62
CA LEU A 54 -1.78 -2.44 -9.78
C LEU A 54 -2.12 -0.97 -9.49
N VAL A 55 -1.51 -0.39 -8.45
CA VAL A 55 -1.69 1.04 -8.14
C VAL A 55 -1.17 1.92 -9.28
N CYS A 56 0.02 1.62 -9.81
CA CYS A 56 0.56 2.32 -10.98
C CYS A 56 -0.40 2.24 -12.18
N GLU A 57 -0.91 1.05 -12.48
CA GLU A 57 -1.87 0.83 -13.57
C GLU A 57 -3.17 1.64 -13.36
N ILE A 58 -3.75 1.62 -12.16
CA ILE A 58 -4.97 2.38 -11.85
C ILE A 58 -4.72 3.87 -12.01
N VAL A 59 -3.61 4.38 -11.48
CA VAL A 59 -3.24 5.80 -11.58
C VAL A 59 -3.04 6.21 -13.04
N GLU A 60 -2.32 5.40 -13.83
CA GLU A 60 -2.08 5.67 -15.25
C GLU A 60 -3.40 5.70 -16.04
N LYS A 61 -4.28 4.71 -15.82
CA LYS A 61 -5.62 4.69 -16.43
C LYS A 61 -6.44 5.92 -16.05
N MET A 62 -6.43 6.32 -14.79
CA MET A 62 -7.20 7.47 -14.31
C MET A 62 -6.68 8.80 -14.84
N MET A 63 -5.36 8.96 -14.96
CA MET A 63 -4.74 10.22 -15.37
C MET A 63 -4.65 10.38 -16.87
N PHE A 64 -4.38 9.29 -17.59
CA PHE A 64 -4.04 9.33 -19.02
C PHE A 64 -5.01 8.57 -19.91
N GLY A 65 -5.96 7.81 -19.33
CA GLY A 65 -7.00 7.10 -20.08
C GLY A 65 -6.51 5.96 -20.95
N ARG A 66 -5.24 5.55 -20.84
CA ARG A 66 -4.59 4.58 -21.73
C ARG A 66 -3.80 3.57 -20.90
N TRP A 67 -4.01 2.29 -21.18
CA TRP A 67 -3.19 1.18 -20.68
C TRP A 67 -3.36 0.01 -21.65
N GLY A 68 -2.33 -0.28 -22.44
CA GLY A 68 -2.38 -1.38 -23.43
C GLY A 68 -3.31 -1.13 -24.61
N ASP A 69 -3.40 0.11 -25.12
CA ASP A 69 -4.08 0.35 -26.40
C ASP A 69 -3.32 -0.34 -27.54
N GLU A 70 -3.85 -1.48 -27.98
CA GLU A 70 -3.94 -1.84 -29.41
C GLU A 70 -5.12 -1.08 -30.05
#